data_AF-G8NU57-F1
#
_entry.id   AF-G8NU57-F1
#
_cell.length_a   1.000
_cell.length_b   1.000
_cell.length_c   1.000
_cell.angle_alpha   90.00
_cell.angle_beta   90.00
_cell.angle_gamma   90.00
#
_symmetry.space_group_name_H-M   'P 1'
#
loop_
_entity.id
_entity.type
_entity.pdbx_description
1 polymer ?
#
loop_
_entity_poly.entity_id
_entity_poly.type
_entity_poly.pdbx_seq_one_letter_code
_entity_poly.pdbx_strand_id
1 'polypeptide(L)' 'MPAVTIRNLSEETHRALKRRAALHGSSTEAEIRAILEEAVRPKTRTMIGTELAAFGQNFEGLQLDLTRDQTPTEPAVFE' A
#
# COMPACT_ATOMS: atom_id res chain seq x y z
N MET A 1 -13.90 11.92 1.14
CA MET A 1 -12.44 12.07 0.90
C MET A 1 -11.76 12.21 2.25
N PRO A 2 -10.72 11.42 2.56
CA PRO A 2 -9.96 11.62 3.79
C PRO A 2 -9.24 12.98 3.73
N ALA A 3 -9.21 13.70 4.85
CA ALA A 3 -8.55 15.00 4.97
C ALA A 3 -7.72 15.04 6.25
N VAL A 4 -6.56 15.71 6.18
CA VAL A 4 -5.63 15.88 7.30
C VAL A 4 -5.28 17.35 7.43
N THR A 5 -5.38 17.89 8.65
CA THR A 5 -5.00 19.28 8.95
C THR A 5 -3.80 19.27 9.90
N ILE A 6 -2.69 19.84 9.45
CA ILE A 6 -1.48 19.99 10.27
C ILE A 6 -1.51 21.39 10.91
N ARG A 7 -1.64 21.45 12.24
CA ARG A 7 -1.61 22.71 13.00
C ARG A 7 -0.19 23.04 13.42
N ASN A 8 0.10 24.33 13.58
CA ASN A 8 1.40 24.84 14.06
C ASN A 8 2.61 24.38 13.21
N LEU A 9 2.42 24.21 11.90
CA LEU A 9 3.52 23.95 10.99
C LEU A 9 4.44 25.18 10.94
N SER A 10 5.75 24.97 11.10
CA SER A 10 6.68 26.09 11.05
C SER A 10 6.64 26.79 9.67
N GLU A 11 6.78 28.11 9.67
CA GLU A 11 6.83 28.90 8.43
C GLU A 11 8.01 28.52 7.53
N GLU A 12 9.10 28.03 8.12
CA GLU A 12 10.24 27.50 7.37
C GLU A 12 9.87 26.21 6.63
N THR A 13 9.20 25.27 7.32
CA THR A 13 8.73 24.03 6.70
C THR A 13 7.70 24.31 5.61
N HIS A 14 6.74 25.20 5.85
CA HIS A 14 5.74 25.58 4.85
C HIS A 14 6.38 26.18 3.59
N ARG A 15 7.36 27.07 3.74
CA ARG A 15 8.13 27.63 2.62
C ARG A 15 8.95 26.57 1.88
N ALA A 16 9.57 25.65 2.60
CA ALA A 16 10.32 24.55 2.00
C ALA A 16 9.41 23.63 1.16
N LEU A 17 8.23 23.28 1.67
CA LEU A 17 7.24 22.49 0.93
C LEU A 17 6.76 23.23 -0.33
N LYS A 18 6.47 24.53 -0.23
CA LYS A 18 6.06 25.35 -1.38
C LYS A 18 7.13 25.40 -2.47
N ARG A 19 8.40 25.56 -2.09
CA ARG A 19 9.53 25.52 -3.04
C ARG A 19 9.67 24.15 -3.70
N ARG A 20 9.58 23.07 -2.92
CA ARG A 20 9.66 21.69 -3.42
C ARG A 20 8.54 21.39 -4.40
N ALA A 21 7.31 21.80 -4.09
CA ALA A 21 6.17 21.66 -4.98
C ALA A 21 6.37 22.41 -6.32
N ALA A 22 6.87 23.65 -6.25
CA ALA A 22 7.19 24.43 -7.45
C ALA A 22 8.26 23.77 -8.33
N LEU A 23 9.29 23.13 -7.73
CA LEU A 23 10.31 22.38 -8.46
C LEU A 23 9.74 21.15 -9.18
N HIS A 24 8.72 20.51 -8.60
CA HIS A 24 8.06 19.34 -9.18
C HIS A 24 6.87 19.70 -10.09
N GLY A 25 6.56 21.00 -10.26
CA GLY A 25 5.38 21.44 -11.01
C GLY A 25 4.05 21.01 -10.36
N SER A 26 4.06 20.73 -9.06
CA SER A 26 2.91 20.25 -8.29
C SER A 26 2.36 21.34 -7.37
N SER A 27 1.12 21.19 -6.90
CA SER A 27 0.61 22.03 -5.82
C SER A 27 1.25 21.62 -4.50
N THR A 28 1.33 22.53 -3.52
CA THR A 28 1.84 22.20 -2.18
C THR A 28 1.10 21.02 -1.55
N GLU A 29 -0.21 20.93 -1.75
CA GLU A 29 -1.02 19.81 -1.26
C GLU A 29 -0.68 18.49 -1.97
N ALA A 30 -0.48 18.53 -3.29
CA ALA A 30 -0.07 17.35 -4.04
C ALA A 30 1.31 16.85 -3.60
N GLU A 31 2.25 17.76 -3.33
CA GLU A 31 3.57 17.42 -2.81
C GLU A 31 3.50 16.81 -1.41
N ILE A 32 2.68 17.39 -0.51
CA ILE A 32 2.46 16.84 0.83
C ILE A 32 1.89 15.42 0.74
N ARG A 33 0.91 15.21 -0.15
CA ARG A 33 0.33 13.88 -0.38
C ARG A 33 1.36 12.88 -0.87
N ALA A 34 2.20 13.27 -1.84
CA ALA A 34 3.25 12.41 -2.38
C ALA A 34 4.26 12.01 -1.29
N ILE A 35 4.68 12.95 -0.44
CA ILE A 35 5.59 12.68 0.69
C ILE A 35 4.96 11.69 1.68
N LEU A 36 3.69 11.89 2.04
CA LEU A 36 2.98 11.00 2.95
C LEU A 36 2.83 9.60 2.35
N GLU A 37 2.46 9.50 1.07
CA GLU A 37 2.36 8.22 0.37
C GLU A 37 3.70 7.48 0.33
N GLU A 38 4.78 8.18 -0.01
CA GLU A 38 6.13 7.60 -0.02
C GLU A 38 6.56 7.13 1.38
N ALA A 39 6.29 7.93 2.41
CA ALA A 39 6.66 7.62 3.79
C ALA A 39 5.91 6.41 4.36
N VAL A 40 4.64 6.21 3.96
CA VAL A 40 3.80 5.10 4.46
C VAL A 40 3.81 3.87 3.55
N ARG A 41 4.35 3.97 2.32
CA ARG A 41 4.52 2.81 1.43
C ARG A 41 5.74 1.99 1.90
N PRO A 42 5.55 0.73 2.35
CA PRO A 42 6.67 -0.12 2.71
C PRO A 42 7.48 -0.45 1.44
N LYS A 43 8.79 -0.19 1.45
CA LYS A 43 9.69 -0.54 0.33
C LYS A 43 9.66 -2.02 -0.05
N THR A 44 9.27 -2.87 0.90
CA THR A 44 9.18 -4.33 0.78
C THR A 44 7.74 -4.84 0.77
N ARG A 45 6.73 -3.99 0.50
CA ARG A 45 5.35 -4.47 0.35
C ARG A 45 5.25 -5.28 -0.93
N THR A 46 5.46 -6.59 -0.82
CA THR A 46 5.05 -7.53 -1.86
C THR A 46 3.55 -7.36 -2.01
N MET A 47 3.13 -6.88 -3.18
CA MET A 47 1.72 -6.76 -3.53
C MET A 47 1.18 -8.15 -3.84
N ILE A 48 1.12 -9.03 -2.84
CA ILE A 48 0.83 -10.47 -3.01
C ILE A 48 -0.43 -10.67 -3.86
N GLY A 49 -1.49 -9.89 -3.63
CA GLY A 49 -2.69 -9.96 -4.45
C GLY A 49 -2.47 -9.58 -5.92
N THR A 50 -1.65 -8.56 -6.19
CA THR A 50 -1.27 -8.15 -7.55
C THR A 50 -0.40 -9.20 -8.22
N GLU A 51 0.58 -9.77 -7.51
CA GLU A 51 1.44 -10.84 -8.01
C GLU A 51 0.63 -12.12 -8.29
N LEU A 52 -0.27 -12.51 -7.40
CA LEU A 52 -1.17 -13.64 -7.60
C LEU A 52 -2.12 -13.42 -8.78
N ALA A 53 -2.64 -12.19 -8.94
CA ALA A 53 -3.49 -11.85 -10.09
C ALA A 53 -2.71 -11.91 -11.41
N ALA A 54 -1.49 -11.36 -11.45
CA ALA A 54 -0.60 -11.45 -12.61
C ALA A 54 -0.24 -12.91 -12.94
N PHE A 55 0.05 -13.72 -11.92
CA PHE A 55 0.28 -15.15 -12.08
C PHE A 55 -0.94 -15.85 -12.69
N GLY A 56 -2.15 -15.59 -12.17
CA GLY A 56 -3.38 -16.21 -12.67
C GLY A 56 -3.77 -15.80 -14.10
N GLN A 57 -3.39 -14.60 -14.55
CA GLN A 57 -3.59 -14.17 -15.94
C GLN A 57 -2.79 -14.99 -16.94
N ASN A 58 -1.63 -15.55 -16.56
CA ASN A 58 -0.86 -16.44 -17.42
C ASN A 58 -1.60 -17.75 -17.75
N PHE A 59 -2.67 -18.07 -17.02
CA PHE A 59 -3.48 -19.27 -17.20
C PHE A 59 -4.91 -18.94 -17.69
N GLU A 60 -5.12 -17.76 -18.29
CA GLU A 60 -6.44 -17.28 -18.75
C GLU A 60 -7.50 -17.19 -17.62
N GLY A 61 -7.04 -17.11 -16.37
CA GLY A 61 -7.87 -17.17 -15.17
C GLY A 61 -7.87 -18.57 -14.54
N LEU A 62 -7.33 -18.67 -13.32
CA LEU A 62 -7.34 -19.90 -12.53
C LEU A 62 -8.74 -20.12 -11.94
N GLN A 63 -9.56 -20.97 -12.57
CA GLN A 63 -10.72 -21.58 -11.90
C GLN A 63 -10.26 -22.79 -11.11
N LEU A 64 -10.08 -22.59 -9.80
CA LEU A 64 -9.70 -23.65 -8.89
C LEU A 64 -10.95 -24.46 -8.52
N ASP A 65 -11.11 -25.65 -9.12
CA ASP A 65 -12.07 -26.65 -8.66
C ASP A 65 -11.50 -27.41 -7.45
N LEU A 66 -11.31 -26.67 -6.35
CA LEU A 66 -10.75 -27.19 -5.11
C LEU A 66 -11.86 -27.29 -4.07
N THR A 67 -12.20 -28.52 -3.70
CA THR A 67 -13.05 -28.76 -2.54
C THR A 67 -12.17 -28.84 -1.29
N ARG A 68 -12.41 -27.95 -0.34
CA ARG A 68 -11.72 -27.99 0.96
C ARG A 68 -12.15 -29.25 1.71
N ASP A 69 -11.17 -30.06 2.12
CA ASP A 69 -11.42 -31.17 3.03
C ASP A 69 -11.97 -30.66 4.37
N GLN A 70 -13.11 -31.21 4.78
CA GLN A 70 -13.83 -30.86 6.00
C GLN A 70 -13.61 -31.88 7.11
N THR A 71 -12.79 -32.93 6.90
CA THR A 71 -12.48 -33.88 7.97
C THR A 71 -11.87 -33.13 9.15
N PRO A 72 -12.38 -33.32 10.38
CA PRO A 72 -11.75 -32.78 11.57
C PRO A 72 -10.30 -33.22 11.67
N THR A 73 -9.41 -32.31 12.05
CA THR A 73 -8.00 -32.62 12.26
C THR A 73 -7.85 -33.59 13.43
N GLU A 74 -7.11 -34.67 13.24
CA GLU A 74 -6.79 -35.60 14.31
C GLU A 74 -5.85 -34.95 15.34
N PRO A 75 -6.05 -35.17 16.65
CA PRO A 75 -5.16 -34.62 17.68
C PRO A 75 -3.73 -35.13 17.49
N ALA A 76 -2.74 -34.24 17.63
CA ALA A 76 -1.35 -34.65 17.70
C ALA A 76 -1.12 -35.50 18.95
N VAL A 77 -0.53 -36.67 18.78
CA VAL A 77 -0.09 -37.54 19.88
C VAL A 77 1.37 -37.21 20.16
N PHE A 78 1.69 -36.88 21.41
CA PHE A 78 3.06 -36.64 21.86
C PHE A 78 3.47 -37.77 22.81
N GLU A 79 4.68 -38.32 22.63
CA GLU A 79 5.32 -39.26 23.57
C GLU A 79 5.84 -38.56 24.82
#